data_AF-A0A6A4Z053-F1
#
_entry.id   AF-A0A6A4Z053-F1
#
_cell.length_a   1.000
_cell.length_b   1.000
_cell.length_c   1.000
_cell.angle_alpha   90.00
_cell.angle_beta   90.00
_cell.angle_gamma   90.00
#
_symmetry.space_group_name_H-M   'P 1'
#
loop_
_entity.id
_entity.type
_entity.pdbx_description
1 polymer ?
#
loop_
_entity_poly.entity_id
_entity_poly.type
_entity_poly.pdbx_seq_one_letter_code
_entity_poly.pdbx_strand_id
1 'polypeptide(L)'
;MTPSRPPTASKKTIEDSFLGASTRRTYKTYQMQFETFMRTHKDGVEPHAAGTEECTDFFHFMYSQGKKARTIDQAKSALIA
;
A
#
# COMPACT_ATOMS: atom_id res chain seq x y z
N MET A 1 -15.75 30.54 31.80
CA MET A 1 -14.98 29.98 30.68
C MET A 1 -15.87 28.97 29.96
N THR A 2 -16.40 29.31 28.79
CA THR A 2 -17.19 28.40 27.96
C THR A 2 -16.26 27.42 27.24
N PRO A 3 -16.49 26.10 27.29
CA PRO A 3 -15.71 25.16 26.51
C PRO A 3 -16.08 25.32 25.03
N SER A 4 -15.09 25.66 24.20
CA SER A 4 -15.24 25.73 22.75
C SER A 4 -15.53 24.33 22.21
N ARG A 5 -16.71 24.14 21.60
CA ARG A 5 -17.14 22.90 20.94
C ARG A 5 -16.15 22.60 19.80
N PRO A 6 -15.60 21.38 19.69
CA PRO A 6 -14.73 21.05 18.57
C PRO A 6 -15.52 21.24 17.27
N PRO A 7 -14.92 21.82 16.21
CA PRO A 7 -15.61 22.01 14.95
C PRO A 7 -16.09 20.65 14.45
N THR A 8 -17.40 20.53 14.19
CA THR A 8 -17.97 19.36 13.53
C THR A 8 -17.29 19.23 12.18
N ALA A 9 -16.45 18.21 12.00
CA ALA A 9 -15.78 17.96 10.74
C ALA A 9 -16.83 17.86 9.64
N SER A 10 -16.65 18.64 8.57
CA SER A 10 -17.58 18.60 7.44
C SER A 10 -17.59 17.19 6.84
N LYS A 11 -18.74 16.75 6.32
CA LYS A 11 -18.89 15.43 5.69
C LYS A 11 -17.75 15.11 4.71
N LYS A 12 -17.38 16.11 3.88
CA LYS A 12 -16.25 16.05 2.95
C LYS A 12 -14.90 15.78 3.65
N THR A 13 -14.63 16.44 4.78
CA THR A 13 -13.40 16.23 5.58
C THR A 13 -13.34 14.81 6.17
N ILE A 14 -14.47 14.26 6.59
CA ILE A 14 -14.55 12.89 7.11
C ILE A 14 -14.35 11.88 5.98
N GLU A 15 -14.99 12.09 4.83
CA GLU A 15 -14.84 11.26 3.64
C GLU A 15 -13.40 11.29 3.11
N ASP A 16 -12.77 12.45 2.99
CA ASP A 16 -11.35 12.59 2.61
C ASP A 16 -10.41 11.93 3.62
N SER A 17 -10.70 12.05 4.92
CA SER A 17 -9.89 11.40 5.96
C SER A 17 -10.03 9.88 5.90
N PHE A 18 -11.25 9.38 5.68
CA PHE A 18 -11.51 7.95 5.54
C PHE A 18 -10.91 7.40 4.26
N LEU A 19 -11.04 8.14 3.15
CA LEU A 19 -10.43 7.82 1.87
C LEU A 19 -8.91 7.77 2.02
N GLY A 20 -8.28 8.83 2.54
CA GLY A 20 -6.85 8.88 2.79
C GLY A 20 -6.36 7.78 3.75
N ALA A 21 -7.10 7.48 4.82
CA ALA A 21 -6.77 6.40 5.74
C ALA A 21 -6.94 5.01 5.09
N SER A 22 -7.96 4.82 4.27
CA SER A 22 -8.21 3.56 3.55
C SER A 22 -7.15 3.32 2.48
N THR A 23 -6.78 4.34 1.71
CA THR A 23 -5.70 4.29 0.72
C THR A 23 -4.37 3.98 1.39
N ARG A 24 -4.04 4.64 2.52
CA ARG A 24 -2.83 4.34 3.30
C ARG A 24 -2.81 2.90 3.81
N ARG A 25 -3.93 2.38 4.32
CA ARG A 25 -4.01 0.98 4.75
C ARG A 25 -3.81 0.01 3.59
N THR A 26 -4.45 0.26 2.45
CA THR A 26 -4.30 -0.56 1.24
C THR A 26 -2.85 -0.55 0.75
N TYR A 27 -2.19 0.61 0.73
CA TYR A 27 -0.80 0.72 0.30
C TYR A 27 0.13 -0.04 1.25
N LYS A 28 -0.05 0.14 2.56
CA LYS A 28 0.70 -0.62 3.57
C LYS A 28 0.52 -2.13 3.42
N THR A 29 -0.68 -2.60 3.06
CA THR A 29 -0.91 -4.03 2.79
C THR A 29 -0.05 -4.54 1.64
N TYR A 30 0.03 -3.80 0.53
CA TYR A 30 0.87 -4.22 -0.60
C TYR A 30 2.37 -4.15 -0.29
N GLN A 31 2.80 -3.16 0.49
CA GLN A 31 4.18 -3.08 0.99
C GLN A 31 4.54 -4.30 1.86
N MET A 32 3.67 -4.70 2.80
CA MET A 32 3.90 -5.90 3.62
C MET A 32 3.89 -7.20 2.79
N GLN A 33 3.04 -7.29 1.76
CA GLN A 33 3.04 -8.44 0.85
C GLN A 33 4.35 -8.52 0.07
N PHE A 34 4.89 -7.38 -0.35
CA PHE A 34 6.18 -7.31 -1.02
C PHE A 34 7.32 -7.73 -0.09
N GLU A 35 7.37 -7.24 1.15
CA GLU A 35 8.36 -7.68 2.15
C GLU A 35 8.29 -9.19 2.41
N THR A 36 7.07 -9.73 2.49
CA THR A 36 6.85 -11.18 2.68
C THR A 36 7.33 -11.96 1.47
N PHE A 37 7.03 -11.50 0.25
CA PHE A 37 7.50 -12.09 -0.99
C PHE A 37 9.03 -12.10 -1.04
N MET A 38 9.68 -10.98 -0.71
CA MET A 38 11.14 -10.88 -0.67
C MET A 38 11.74 -11.86 0.33
N ARG A 39 11.21 -11.92 1.56
CA ARG A 39 11.69 -12.89 2.56
C ARG A 39 11.54 -14.35 2.11
N THR A 40 10.52 -14.65 1.31
CA THR A 40 10.20 -16.03 0.90
C THR A 40 10.98 -16.45 -0.35
N HIS A 41 11.23 -15.52 -1.27
CA HIS A 41 11.79 -15.82 -2.59
C HIS A 41 13.19 -15.23 -2.85
N LYS A 42 13.63 -14.27 -2.05
CA LYS A 42 14.88 -13.53 -2.22
C LYS A 42 15.63 -13.50 -0.89
N ASP A 43 16.03 -14.70 -0.43
CA ASP A 43 16.81 -14.89 0.78
C ASP A 43 18.08 -14.01 0.72
N GLY A 44 18.25 -13.12 1.70
CA GLY A 44 19.40 -12.22 1.81
C GLY A 44 19.26 -10.84 1.14
N VAL A 45 18.14 -10.52 0.48
CA VAL A 45 17.89 -9.16 -0.03
C VAL A 45 17.05 -8.38 0.98
N GLU A 46 17.61 -7.32 1.57
CA GLU A 46 16.83 -6.42 2.42
C GLU A 46 15.70 -5.76 1.59
N PRO A 47 14.46 -5.67 2.11
CA PRO A 47 13.37 -5.01 1.40
C PRO A 47 13.63 -3.56 1.02
N HIS A 48 14.54 -2.89 1.75
CA HIS A 48 14.99 -1.53 1.45
C HIS A 48 16.07 -1.46 0.35
N ALA A 49 16.75 -2.58 0.05
CA ALA A 49 17.69 -2.71 -1.05
C ALA A 49 17.04 -3.28 -2.32
N ALA A 50 15.73 -3.53 -2.27
CA ALA A 50 14.97 -4.09 -3.38
C ALA A 50 15.03 -3.16 -4.60
N GLY A 51 15.51 -3.68 -5.72
CA GLY A 51 15.62 -2.94 -6.96
C GLY A 51 14.36 -3.02 -7.82
N THR A 52 14.53 -2.60 -9.07
CA THR A 52 13.48 -2.71 -10.10
C THR A 52 13.18 -4.18 -10.45
N GLU A 53 14.17 -5.07 -10.34
CA GLU A 53 14.04 -6.50 -10.60
C GLU A 53 13.10 -7.17 -9.58
N GLU A 54 13.27 -6.87 -8.28
CA GLU A 54 12.45 -7.45 -7.21
C GLU A 54 10.99 -7.00 -7.30
N CYS A 55 10.77 -5.72 -7.64
CA CYS A 55 9.43 -5.20 -7.92
C CYS A 55 8.79 -5.95 -9.10
N THR A 56 9.56 -6.18 -10.16
CA THR A 56 9.09 -6.87 -11.38
C THR A 56 8.73 -8.32 -11.08
N ASP A 57 9.58 -9.04 -10.34
CA ASP A 57 9.33 -10.41 -9.90
C ASP A 57 8.09 -10.51 -9.02
N PHE A 58 7.90 -9.56 -8.11
CA PHE A 58 6.69 -9.49 -7.29
C PHE A 58 5.42 -9.28 -8.13
N PHE A 59 5.44 -8.40 -9.13
CA PHE A 59 4.29 -8.21 -10.01
C PHE A 59 4.01 -9.44 -10.88
N HIS A 60 5.06 -10.12 -11.36
CA HIS A 60 4.91 -11.39 -12.07
C HIS A 60 4.32 -12.48 -11.17
N PHE A 61 4.74 -12.54 -9.91
CA PHE A 61 4.11 -13.40 -8.92
C PHE A 61 2.63 -13.05 -8.70
N MET A 62 2.27 -11.78 -8.61
CA MET A 62 0.85 -11.39 -8.54
C MET A 62 0.06 -11.82 -9.80
N TYR A 63 0.66 -11.71 -10.99
CA TYR A 63 0.04 -12.22 -12.22
C TYR A 63 -0.15 -13.74 -12.20
N SER A 64 0.85 -14.50 -11.73
CA SER A 64 0.75 -15.97 -11.65
C SER A 64 -0.31 -16.42 -10.63
N GLN A 65 -0.55 -15.62 -9.58
CA GLN A 65 -1.65 -15.80 -8.63
C GLN A 65 -3.04 -15.38 -9.20
N GLY A 66 -3.11 -14.99 -10.47
CA GLY A 66 -4.34 -14.57 -11.14
C GLY A 66 -4.87 -13.20 -10.69
N LYS A 67 -4.02 -12.34 -10.10
CA LYS A 67 -4.42 -10.98 -9.73
C LYS A 67 -4.68 -10.15 -10.99
N LYS A 68 -5.76 -9.36 -10.95
CA LYS A 68 -6.16 -8.50 -12.06
C LYS A 68 -5.19 -7.33 -12.21
N ALA A 69 -5.05 -6.82 -13.43
CA ALA A 69 -4.20 -5.67 -13.74
C ALA A 69 -4.47 -4.45 -12.84
N ARG A 70 -5.73 -4.19 -12.48
CA ARG A 70 -6.10 -3.10 -11.55
C ARG A 70 -5.49 -3.27 -10.15
N THR A 71 -5.43 -4.50 -9.65
CA THR A 71 -4.82 -4.81 -8.34
C THR A 71 -3.31 -4.62 -8.39
N ILE A 72 -2.69 -4.98 -9.51
CA ILE A 72 -1.24 -4.82 -9.73
C ILE A 72 -0.88 -3.34 -9.88
N ASP A 73 -1.71 -2.55 -10.54
CA ASP A 73 -1.55 -1.10 -10.65
C ASP A 73 -1.62 -0.39 -9.29
N GLN A 74 -2.52 -0.86 -8.41
CA GLN A 74 -2.56 -0.40 -7.02
C GLN A 74 -1.31 -0.81 -6.23
N ALA A 75 -0.81 -2.04 -6.42
CA ALA A 75 0.43 -2.48 -5.80
C ALA A 75 1.63 -1.68 -6.29
N LYS A 76 1.72 -1.38 -7.60
CA LYS A 76 2.74 -0.49 -8.18
C LYS A 76 2.70 0.89 -7.51
N SER A 77 1.52 1.50 -7.45
CA SER A 77 1.34 2.79 -6.79
C SER A 77 1.75 2.75 -5.32
N ALA A 78 1.45 1.66 -4.62
CA ALA A 78 1.79 1.47 -3.21
C ALA A 78 3.29 1.31 -2.93
N LEU A 79 4.06 0.77 -3.89
CA LEU A 79 5.52 0.63 -3.75
C LEU A 79 6.29 1.91 -4.13
N ILE A 80 5.63 2.87 -4.80
CA ILE A 80 6.21 4.17 -5.17
C ILE A 80 5.84 5.28 -4.15
N ALA A 81 4.70 5.15 -3.47
CA ALA A 81 4.12 6.15 -2.56
C ALA A 81 4.76 6.19 -1.17
#